data_AF-A0A8C8AQM4-F1
#
_entry.id   AF-A0A8C8AQM4-F1
#
_cell.length_a   1.000
_cell.length_b   1.000
_cell.length_c   1.000
_cell.angle_alpha   90.00
_cell.angle_beta   90.00
_cell.angle_gamma   90.00
#
_symmetry.space_group_name_H-M   'P 1'
#
loop_
_entity.id
_entity.type
_entity.pdbx_description
1 polymer ?
#
loop_
_entity_poly.entity_id
_entity_poly.type
_entity_poly.pdbx_seq_one_letter_code
_entity_poly.pdbx_strand_id
1 'polypeptide(L)' 'IATYSTAMGLKIHEPYQDRMSVTSLVLNETSITFWDARMDDSGCYTCLFNVFPLGSFSGHTCLSVLGNPILPSLPSLKR' A
#
# COMPACT_ATOMS: atom_id res chain seq x y z
N ILE A 1 -3.77 4.53 -0.42
CA ILE A 1 -5.18 4.02 -0.45
C ILE A 1 -5.88 4.54 -1.71
N ALA A 2 -6.66 3.71 -2.40
CA ALA A 2 -7.29 4.03 -3.67
C ALA A 2 -8.68 3.39 -3.82
N THR A 3 -9.50 3.92 -4.71
CA THR A 3 -10.82 3.38 -5.09
C THR A 3 -10.93 3.27 -6.61
N TYR A 4 -11.65 2.27 -7.10
CA TYR A 4 -11.90 2.08 -8.52
C TYR A 4 -13.38 1.77 -8.76
N SER A 5 -13.94 2.38 -9.81
CA SER A 5 -15.24 1.99 -10.35
C SER A 5 -15.23 2.17 -11.87
N THR A 6 -16.08 1.44 -12.58
CA THR A 6 -16.23 1.61 -14.03
C THR A 6 -16.78 2.99 -14.40
N ALA A 7 -17.54 3.63 -13.51
CA ALA A 7 -18.16 4.93 -13.74
C ALA A 7 -17.21 6.12 -13.49
N MET A 8 -16.39 6.07 -12.43
CA MET A 8 -15.52 7.18 -12.02
C MET A 8 -14.03 6.91 -12.30
N GLY A 9 -13.67 5.70 -12.73
CA GLY A 9 -12.28 5.28 -12.90
C GLY A 9 -11.54 5.08 -11.57
N LEU A 10 -10.21 5.11 -11.65
CA LEU A 10 -9.30 4.98 -10.51
C LEU A 10 -9.09 6.34 -9.84
N LYS A 11 -9.24 6.38 -8.52
CA LYS A 11 -8.94 7.54 -7.67
C LYS A 11 -7.96 7.15 -6.56
N ILE A 12 -6.79 7.77 -6.54
CA ILE A 12 -5.78 7.61 -5.48
C ILE A 12 -5.93 8.76 -4.49
N HIS A 13 -5.93 8.44 -3.20
CA HIS A 13 -6.01 9.44 -2.13
C HIS A 13 -4.76 10.33 -2.13
N GLU A 14 -4.94 11.65 -1.96
CA GLU A 14 -3.90 12.70 -2.10
C GLU A 14 -2.52 12.36 -1.49
N PRO A 15 -2.39 11.85 -0.26
CA PRO A 15 -1.09 11.53 0.32
C PRO A 15 -0.30 10.46 -0.43
N TYR A 16 -0.97 9.67 -1.28
CA TYR A 16 -0.39 8.59 -2.07
C TYR A 16 -0.31 8.93 -3.56
N GLN A 17 -0.80 10.10 -4.00
CA GLN A 17 -0.62 10.56 -5.37
C GLN A 17 0.86 10.60 -5.71
N ASP A 18 1.19 10.23 -6.94
CA ASP A 18 2.54 10.20 -7.53
C ASP A 18 3.57 9.24 -6.91
N ARG A 19 3.23 8.57 -5.79
CA ARG A 19 4.09 7.57 -5.11
C ARG A 19 3.48 6.16 -5.08
N MET A 20 2.25 6.00 -5.56
CA MET A 20 1.54 4.73 -5.58
C MET A 20 0.85 4.51 -6.93
N SER A 21 0.77 3.27 -7.39
CA SER A 21 -0.06 2.84 -8.51
C SER A 21 -0.93 1.64 -8.18
N VAL A 22 -1.97 1.42 -8.98
CA VAL A 22 -2.80 0.21 -8.94
C VAL A 22 -2.63 -0.50 -10.28
N THR A 23 -2.12 -1.73 -10.25
CA THR A 23 -1.67 -2.46 -11.46
C THR A 23 -2.74 -3.38 -12.03
N SER A 24 -3.68 -3.82 -11.19
CA SER A 24 -4.81 -4.66 -11.60
C SER A 24 -6.10 -4.07 -11.03
N LEU A 25 -7.07 -3.80 -11.90
CA LEU A 25 -8.36 -3.17 -11.58
C LEU A 25 -9.52 -4.16 -11.76
N VAL A 26 -9.22 -5.46 -11.77
CA VAL A 26 -10.20 -6.54 -11.96
C VAL A 26 -10.79 -6.93 -10.60
N LEU A 27 -12.06 -7.33 -10.59
CA LEU A 27 -12.81 -7.60 -9.34
C LEU A 27 -12.29 -8.78 -8.51
N ASN A 28 -11.41 -9.61 -9.07
CA ASN A 28 -10.83 -10.79 -8.41
C ASN A 28 -9.35 -10.61 -8.06
N GLU A 29 -8.69 -9.59 -8.61
CA GLU A 29 -7.25 -9.40 -8.45
C GLU A 29 -6.95 -7.91 -8.52
N THR A 30 -6.55 -7.34 -7.38
CA THR A 30 -6.03 -5.98 -7.31
C THR A 30 -4.70 -5.98 -6.59
N SER A 31 -3.73 -5.28 -7.15
CA SER A 31 -2.44 -5.05 -6.51
C SER A 31 -2.16 -3.57 -6.44
N ILE A 32 -1.65 -3.14 -5.29
CA ILE A 32 -1.16 -1.78 -5.07
C ILE A 32 0.37 -1.83 -5.03
N THR A 33 1.00 -0.86 -5.65
CA THR A 33 2.47 -0.75 -5.69
C THR A 33 2.85 0.62 -5.18
N PHE A 34 3.76 0.65 -4.21
CA PHE A 34 4.39 1.88 -3.73
C PHE A 34 5.74 2.04 -4.44
N TRP A 35 5.92 3.13 -5.17
CA TRP A 35 7.17 3.46 -5.89
C TRP A 35 8.17 4.18 -5.00
N ASP A 36 7.67 4.99 -4.08
CA ASP A 36 8.41 5.61 -3.00
C ASP A 36 7.66 5.25 -1.71
N ALA A 37 8.14 4.24 -0.97
CA ALA A 37 7.53 3.78 0.27
C ALA A 37 8.22 4.44 1.47
N ARG A 38 7.44 4.86 2.47
CA ARG A 38 7.92 5.48 3.71
C ARG A 38 7.57 4.62 4.92
N MET A 39 8.21 4.89 6.05
CA MET A 39 7.97 4.16 7.31
C MET A 39 6.51 4.24 7.79
N ASP A 40 5.85 5.38 7.57
CA ASP A 40 4.44 5.63 7.88
C ASP A 40 3.47 4.87 6.94
N ASP A 41 3.95 4.33 5.82
CA ASP A 41 3.18 3.42 4.97
C ASP A 41 3.08 2.00 5.59
N SER A 42 3.80 1.71 6.68
CA SER A 42 3.68 0.44 7.40
C SER A 42 2.31 0.30 8.04
N GLY A 43 1.62 -0.81 7.79
CA GLY A 43 0.29 -1.04 8.31
C GLY A 43 -0.41 -2.21 7.62
N CYS A 44 -1.59 -2.56 8.13
CA CYS A 44 -2.45 -3.55 7.49
C CYS A 44 -3.46 -2.86 6.57
N TYR A 45 -3.47 -3.30 5.33
CA TYR A 45 -4.31 -2.81 4.25
C TYR A 45 -5.42 -3.80 3.96
N THR A 46 -6.61 -3.26 3.70
CA THR A 46 -7.78 -4.04 3.31
C THR A 46 -8.17 -3.67 1.89
N CYS A 47 -8.26 -4.66 1.01
CA CYS A 47 -8.87 -4.54 -0.30
C CYS A 47 -10.35 -4.96 -0.18
N LEU A 48 -11.26 -4.11 -0.65
CA LEU A 48 -12.71 -4.37 -0.59
C LEU A 48 -13.27 -4.39 -2.01
N PHE A 49 -13.92 -5.49 -2.37
CA PHE A 49 -14.56 -5.72 -3.66
C PHE A 49 -16.07 -5.78 -3.49
N ASN A 50 -16.79 -4.87 -4.13
CA ASN A 50 -18.26 -4.90 -4.13
C ASN A 50 -18.73 -5.54 -5.43
N VAL A 51 -19.41 -6.69 -5.33
CA VAL A 51 -19.87 -7.50 -6.47
C VAL A 51 -21.37 -7.73 -6.32
N PHE A 52 -22.19 -7.00 -7.07
CA PHE A 52 -23.64 -7.20 -7.06
C PHE A 52 -24.03 -8.41 -7.94
N PRO A 53 -24.94 -9.31 -7.50
CA PRO A 53 -25.66 -9.34 -6.22
C PRO A 53 -24.96 -10.12 -5.09
N LEU A 54 -23.74 -10.62 -5.32
CA LEU A 54 -23.00 -11.50 -4.42
C LEU A 54 -22.60 -10.85 -3.08
N GLY A 55 -22.56 -9.53 -3.00
CA GLY A 55 -22.20 -8.77 -1.80
C GLY A 55 -20.76 -8.25 -1.87
N SER A 56 -20.09 -8.16 -0.73
CA SER A 56 -18.73 -7.63 -0.62
C SER A 56 -17.73 -8.71 -0.22
N PHE A 57 -16.58 -8.76 -0.90
CA PHE A 57 -15.45 -9.61 -0.55
C PHE A 57 -14.29 -8.74 -0.06
N SER A 58 -13.53 -9.23 0.93
CA SER A 58 -12.34 -8.52 1.42
C SER A 58 -11.10 -9.39 1.40
N GLY A 59 -9.97 -8.77 1.10
CA GLY A 59 -8.64 -9.33 1.27
C GLY A 59 -7.84 -8.45 2.22
N HIS A 60 -7.00 -9.05 3.05
CA HIS A 60 -6.17 -8.33 4.00
C HIS A 60 -4.69 -8.66 3.75
N THR A 61 -3.84 -7.65 3.82
CA THR A 61 -2.39 -7.80 3.75
C THR A 61 -1.73 -6.78 4.66
N CYS A 62 -0.55 -7.09 5.20
CA CYS A 62 0.19 -6.16 6.04
C CYS A 62 1.54 -5.85 5.41
N LEU A 63 1.86 -4.56 5.36
CA LEU A 63 3.13 -4.03 4.86
C LEU A 63 3.97 -3.57 6.05
N SER A 64 5.23 -3.97 6.08
CA SER A 64 6.23 -3.45 7.01
C SER A 64 7.37 -2.85 6.21
N VAL A 65 7.57 -1.54 6.36
CA VAL A 65 8.68 -0.82 5.76
C VAL A 65 9.77 -0.73 6.82
N LEU A 66 10.96 -1.23 6.50
CA LEU A 66 12.11 -1.18 7.39
C LEU A 66 13.11 -0.18 6.82
N GLY A 67 13.45 0.82 7.63
CA GLY A 67 14.61 1.65 7.35
C GLY A 67 15.87 0.84 7.65
N ASN A 68 16.88 0.92 6.78
CA ASN A 68 18.20 0.46 7.18
C ASN A 68 18.60 1.26 8.42
N PRO A 69 18.92 0.62 9.56
CA PRO A 69 19.56 1.34 10.64
C PRO A 69 20.86 1.87 10.03
N ILE A 70 20.98 3.19 9.93
CA ILE A 70 22.30 3.81 9.89
C ILE A 70 22.92 3.32 11.18
N LEU A 71 23.78 2.31 11.12
CA LEU A 71 24.67 2.01 12.23
C LEU A 71 25.41 3.33 12.45
N PRO A 72 25.17 4.09 13.54
CA PRO A 72 26.19 5.05 13.92
C PRO A 72 27.43 4.20 14.07
N SER A 73 28.49 4.50 13.32
CA SER A 73 29.80 3.89 13.49
C SER A 73 29.99 3.69 14.98
N LEU A 74 29.96 2.44 15.46
CA LEU A 74 30.23 2.19 16.87
C LEU A 74 31.52 2.96 17.15
N PRO A 75 31.53 3.97 18.04
CA PRO A 75 32.80 4.53 18.43
C PRO A 75 33.55 3.35 18.99
N SER A 76 34.64 2.96 18.31
CA SER A 76 35.52 1.90 18.77
C SER A 76 35.73 2.13 20.25
N LEU A 77 35.36 1.16 21.08
CA LEU A 77 35.54 1.19 22.51
C LEU A 77 37.00 1.59 22.77
N LYS A 78 37.24 2.88 23.05
CA LYS A 78 38.58 3.41 23.21
C LYS A 78 38.86 3.40 24.71
N ARG A 79 39.56 2.33 25.08
CA ARG A 79 40.15 1.99 26.39
C ARG A 79 39.17 1.59 27.49
#